data_AF-A0A7T8K1Z3-F1
#
_entry.id   AF-A0A7T8K1Z3-F1
#
_cell.length_a   1.000
_cell.length_b   1.000
_cell.length_c   1.000
_cell.angle_alpha   90.00
_cell.angle_beta   90.00
_cell.angle_gamma   90.00
#
_symmetry.space_group_name_H-M   'P 1'
#
loop_
_entity.id
_entity.type
_entity.pdbx_description
1 polymer ?
#
loop_
_entity_poly.entity_id
_entity_poly.type
_entity_poly.pdbx_seq_one_letter_code
_entity_poly.pdbx_strand_id
1 'polypeptide(L)' 'MASERDTRVKVRALLDAEKTPTDISRLLGVARMSVYCIDKKDKIERKRGSGCKA' A
#
# COMPACT_ATOMS: atom_id res chain seq x y z
N MET A 1 13.97 8.19 12.59
CA MET A 1 13.57 8.23 11.16
C MET A 1 12.72 7.00 10.89
N ALA A 2 11.47 7.17 10.47
CA ALA A 2 10.67 6.04 9.98
C ALA A 2 11.21 5.65 8.61
N SER A 3 11.84 4.48 8.51
CA SER A 3 12.36 3.96 7.24
C SER A 3 11.23 3.80 6.22
N GLU A 4 11.48 4.03 4.94
CA GLU A 4 10.49 3.89 3.86
C GLU A 4 9.74 2.54 3.87
N ARG A 5 10.37 1.48 4.39
CA ARG A 5 9.72 0.17 4.60
C ARG A 5 8.56 0.25 5.58
N ASP A 6 8.70 1.00 6.66
CA ASP A 6 7.69 1.19 7.71
C ASP A 6 6.44 1.87 7.15
N THR A 7 6.64 2.88 6.29
CA THR A 7 5.56 3.55 5.56
C THR A 7 4.81 2.58 4.65
N ARG A 8 5.51 1.72 3.91
CA ARG A 8 4.85 0.73 3.04
C ARG A 8 3.99 -0.26 3.83
N VAL A 9 4.51 -0.76 4.96
CA VAL A 9 3.77 -1.68 5.84
C VAL A 9 2.51 -1.00 6.39
N LYS A 10 2.62 0.24 6.87
CA LYS A 10 1.47 1.02 7.37
C LYS A 10 0.44 1.31 6.29
N VAL A 11 0.87 1.70 5.09
CA VAL A 11 -0.02 1.91 3.95
C VAL A 11 -0.78 0.63 3.62
N ARG A 12 -0.09 -0.52 3.56
CA ARG A 12 -0.69 -1.81 3.24
C ARG A 12 -1.72 -2.24 4.30
N ALA A 13 -1.40 -2.07 5.59
CA ALA A 13 -2.32 -2.37 6.69
C ALA A 13 -3.58 -1.50 6.64
N LEU A 14 -3.45 -0.21 6.30
CA LEU A 14 -4.60 0.69 6.18
C LEU A 14 -5.44 0.40 4.93
N LEU A 15 -4.81 0.01 3.82
CA LEU A 15 -5.52 -0.46 2.62
C LEU A 15 -6.31 -1.73 2.88
N ASP A 16 -5.74 -2.66 3.67
CA ASP A 16 -6.42 -3.91 4.08
C ASP A 16 -7.61 -3.63 5.02
N ALA A 17 -7.50 -2.60 5.86
CA ALA A 17 -8.60 -2.07 6.66
C ALA A 17 -9.60 -1.19 5.87
N GLU A 18 -9.63 -1.33 4.55
CA GLU A 18 -10.55 -0.63 3.62
C GLU A 18 -10.53 0.91 3.70
N LYS A 19 -9.42 1.51 4.17
CA LYS A 19 -9.27 2.97 4.20
C LYS A 19 -9.02 3.51 2.80
N THR A 20 -9.58 4.69 2.53
CA THR A 20 -9.33 5.35 1.23
C THR A 20 -7.89 5.86 1.16
N PRO A 21 -7.26 5.90 -0.04
CA PRO A 21 -5.92 6.46 -0.21
C PRO A 21 -5.78 7.91 0.27
N THR A 22 -6.89 8.67 0.26
CA THR A 22 -6.95 10.04 0.77
C THR A 22 -6.82 10.08 2.29
N ASP A 23 -7.50 9.20 3.02
CA ASP A 23 -7.39 9.09 4.47
C ASP A 23 -6.00 8.62 4.88
N ILE A 24 -5.44 7.64 4.17
CA ILE A 24 -4.09 7.11 4.42
C ILE A 24 -3.03 8.21 4.25
N SER A 25 -3.16 9.03 3.21
CA SER A 25 -2.28 10.17 2.96
C SER A 25 -2.31 11.18 4.12
N ARG A 26 -3.50 11.47 4.66
CA ARG A 26 -3.67 12.36 5.82
C ARG A 26 -3.10 11.76 7.11
N LEU A 27 -3.34 10.47 7.34
CA LEU A 27 -2.90 9.77 8.56
C LEU A 27 -1.37 9.61 8.64
N LEU A 28 -0.73 9.34 7.50
CA LEU A 28 0.71 9.06 7.45
C LEU A 28 1.54 10.27 7.01
N GLY A 29 0.92 11.38 6.62
CA GLY A 29 1.62 12.57 6.12
C GLY A 29 2.38 12.32 4.81
N VAL A 30 1.93 11.36 4.00
CA VAL A 30 2.58 10.98 2.73
C VAL A 30 1.79 11.49 1.53
N ALA A 31 2.47 11.70 0.41
CA ALA A 31 1.80 12.07 -0.83
C ALA A 31 0.79 10.99 -1.27
N ARG A 32 -0.40 11.40 -1.70
CA ARG A 32 -1.42 10.50 -2.26
C ARG A 32 -0.89 9.64 -3.40
N MET A 33 0.02 10.21 -4.22
CA MET A 33 0.70 9.46 -5.29
C MET A 33 1.52 8.29 -4.77
N SER A 34 2.22 8.44 -3.64
CA SER A 34 2.97 7.34 -3.02
C SER A 34 2.05 6.22 -2.57
N VAL A 35 0.90 6.55 -1.97
CA VAL A 35 -0.11 5.56 -1.56
C VAL A 35 -0.65 4.81 -2.78
N TYR A 36 -0.98 5.53 -3.85
CA TYR A 36 -1.50 4.93 -5.09
C TYR A 36 -0.47 4.01 -5.78
N CYS A 37 0.80 4.41 -5.82
CA CYS A 37 1.88 3.59 -6.33
C CYS A 37 2.06 2.29 -5.51
N ILE A 38 1.91 2.35 -4.18
CA ILE A 38 1.98 1.19 -3.30
C ILE A 38 0.78 0.26 -3.54
N ASP A 39 -0.45 0.79 -3.57
CA ASP A 39 -1.68 0.01 -3.87
C ASP A 39 -1.60 -0.69 -5.23
N LYS A 40 -1.18 0.05 -6.28
CA LYS A 40 -1.04 -0.52 -7.62
C LYS A 40 0.01 -1.63 -7.68
N LYS A 41 1.16 -1.43 -7.02
CA LYS A 41 2.19 -2.48 -6.89
C LYS A 41 1.67 -3.68 -6.13
N ASP A 42 0.97 -3.48 -5.01
CA ASP A 42 0.37 -4.57 -4.23
C ASP A 42 -0.60 -5.41 -5.06
N LYS A 43 -1.50 -4.76 -5.81
CA LYS A 43 -2.44 -5.44 -6.70
C LYS A 43 -1.74 -6.22 -7.80
N ILE A 44 -0.66 -5.69 -8.37
CA ILE A 44 0.15 -6.39 -9.37
C ILE A 44 0.86 -7.60 -8.75
N GLU A 45 1.42 -7.46 -7.54
CA GLU A 45 2.07 -8.56 -6.81
C GLU A 45 1.07 -9.63 -6.39
N ARG A 46 -0.13 -9.28 -5.91
CA ARG A 46 -1.20 -10.25 -5.62
C ARG A 46 -1.66 -10.98 -6.88
N LYS A 47 -1.80 -10.29 -8.02
CA LYS A 47 -2.12 -10.93 -9.30
C LYS A 47 -1.01 -11.86 -9.78
N ARG A 48 0.26 -11.47 -9.63
CA ARG A 48 1.42 -12.31 -9.97
C ARG A 48 1.55 -13.51 -9.05
N GLY A 49 1.30 -13.36 -7.75
CA GLY A 49 1.31 -14.45 -6.78
C GLY A 49 0.12 -15.42 -6.91
N SER A 50 -0.92 -15.03 -7.64
CA SER A 50 -2.06 -15.90 -7.98
C SER A 50 -1.88 -16.68 -9.29
N GLY A 51 -0.74 -16.51 -9.98
CA GLY A 51 -0.33 -17.36 -11.11
C GLY A 51 0.61 -18.45 -10.63
N CYS A 52 0.20 -19.71 -10.76
CA CYS A 52 0.95 -20.93 -10.45
C CYS A 52 1.16 -21.24 -8.94
N LYS A 53 0.12 -21.80 -8.31
CA LYS A 53 0.31 -23.06 -7.60
C LYS A 53 0.11 -24.17 -8.64
N ALA A 54 1.21 -24.61 -9.25
CA ALA A 54 1.29 -25.89 -9.95
C ALA A 54 1.84 -26.93 -8.97
#